data_AF-A0AAX6EUI4-F1
#
_entry.id   AF-A0AAX6EUI4-F1
#
_cell.length_a   1.000
_cell.length_b   1.000
_cell.length_c   1.000
_cell.angle_alpha   90.00
_cell.angle_beta   90.00
_cell.angle_gamma   90.00
#
_symmetry.space_group_name_H-M   'P 1'
#
loop_
_entity.id
_entity.type
_entity.pdbx_description
1 polymer ?
#
loop_
_entity_poly.entity_id
_entity_poly.type
_entity_poly.pdbx_seq_one_letter_code
_entity_poly.pdbx_strand_id
1 'polypeptide(L)'
;MQRKREKRKRKEANKSDPRRIRPKGRKIKQRFPTAEDRIKYKIEKAKMKEEMLVEKLKRYEVPKLQGPMPKPDNLTGEERFYMKKMAQKRSNYVPVGRRGVFGGVILNMHLHWKKHETVKVICKPCKPGQVREYARDIARLSGGIPIQIIGDDTIIFYRGKNYVQPEVMSPIDTLSKRKALEKSKYEQSLETVRRFIAISEKELELYYRHVALYGDPASRYSDLLSKGHGKATSELETGTSDSKETGYSNDDISAEPSDADSDDCILSGSEHYSNKDEEQEDEDNPDYELLGGEADSESEELSEVDSKDYN
;
A
#
# COMPACT_ATOMS: atom_id res chain seq x y z
N MET A 1 -8.61 -51.48 -25.12
CA MET A 1 -8.53 -51.73 -23.65
C MET A 1 -7.29 -51.12 -22.97
N GLN A 2 -6.12 -51.13 -23.60
CA GLN A 2 -4.84 -50.65 -23.00
C GLN A 2 -4.84 -49.16 -22.59
N ARG A 3 -5.37 -48.26 -23.42
CA ARG A 3 -5.43 -46.81 -23.14
C ARG A 3 -6.23 -46.46 -21.87
N LYS A 4 -7.29 -47.22 -21.56
CA LYS A 4 -8.06 -47.05 -20.31
C LYS A 4 -7.25 -47.50 -19.08
N ARG A 5 -6.47 -48.58 -19.23
CA ARG A 5 -5.60 -49.12 -18.17
C ARG A 5 -4.42 -48.18 -17.87
N GLU A 6 -3.84 -47.60 -18.90
CA GLU A 6 -2.76 -46.60 -18.77
C GLU A 6 -3.27 -45.29 -18.14
N LYS A 7 -4.45 -44.82 -18.55
CA LYS A 7 -5.10 -43.66 -17.91
C LYS A 7 -5.40 -43.91 -16.42
N ARG A 8 -5.76 -45.15 -16.03
CA ARG A 8 -5.91 -45.55 -14.61
C ARG A 8 -4.57 -45.53 -13.88
N LYS A 9 -3.50 -46.14 -14.44
CA LYS A 9 -2.15 -46.10 -13.88
C LYS A 9 -1.64 -44.67 -13.67
N ARG A 10 -1.82 -43.78 -14.65
CA ARG A 10 -1.44 -42.35 -14.53
C ARG A 10 -2.24 -41.63 -13.43
N LYS A 11 -3.53 -41.94 -13.28
CA LYS A 11 -4.36 -41.37 -12.20
C LYS A 11 -3.99 -41.90 -10.82
N GLU A 12 -3.62 -43.17 -10.71
CA GLU A 12 -3.14 -43.80 -9.47
C GLU A 12 -1.78 -43.24 -9.05
N ALA A 13 -0.82 -43.13 -9.98
CA ALA A 13 0.46 -42.48 -9.75
C ALA A 13 0.29 -41.01 -9.29
N ASN A 14 -0.59 -40.26 -9.95
CA ASN A 14 -0.92 -38.88 -9.55
C ASN A 14 -1.72 -38.77 -8.24
N LYS A 15 -2.31 -39.87 -7.74
CA LYS A 15 -3.02 -39.90 -6.44
C LYS A 15 -2.04 -40.11 -5.27
N SER A 16 -0.93 -40.81 -5.53
CA SER A 16 0.16 -41.08 -4.58
C SER A 16 1.31 -40.07 -4.64
N ASP A 17 1.21 -39.03 -5.46
CA ASP A 17 2.24 -37.99 -5.56
C ASP A 17 2.33 -37.19 -4.24
N PRO A 18 3.47 -37.22 -3.53
CA PRO A 18 3.65 -36.53 -2.26
C PRO A 18 3.43 -35.00 -2.37
N ARG A 19 3.56 -34.40 -3.56
CA ARG A 19 3.20 -32.98 -3.78
C ARG A 19 1.69 -32.72 -3.69
N ARG A 20 0.86 -33.75 -3.92
CA ARG A 20 -0.61 -33.73 -3.83
C ARG A 20 -1.14 -34.24 -2.50
N ILE A 21 -0.31 -34.92 -1.71
CA ILE A 21 -0.53 -35.23 -0.29
C ILE A 21 -0.17 -34.01 0.57
N ARG A 22 -0.44 -32.78 0.09
CA ARG A 22 -0.70 -31.70 1.02
C ARG A 22 -2.08 -32.01 1.60
N PRO A 23 -2.24 -32.19 2.92
CA PRO A 23 -3.58 -32.23 3.50
C PRO A 23 -4.26 -30.95 3.02
N LYS A 24 -5.23 -31.07 2.09
CA LYS A 24 -6.17 -29.99 1.86
C LYS A 24 -6.91 -29.89 3.17
N GLY A 25 -6.41 -29.05 4.08
CA GLY A 25 -7.09 -28.77 5.34
C GLY A 25 -8.52 -28.43 4.96
N ARG A 26 -9.47 -29.29 5.34
CA ARG A 26 -10.88 -28.96 5.19
C ARG A 26 -11.01 -27.68 6.01
N LYS A 27 -11.21 -26.53 5.36
CA LYS A 27 -11.52 -25.29 6.06
C LYS A 27 -12.76 -25.64 6.89
N ILE A 28 -12.61 -25.79 8.20
CA ILE A 28 -13.74 -26.02 9.09
C ILE A 28 -14.56 -24.74 8.94
N LYS A 29 -15.62 -24.82 8.14
CA LYS A 29 -16.58 -23.72 8.01
C LYS A 29 -17.26 -23.66 9.37
N GLN A 30 -16.81 -22.73 10.21
CA GLN A 30 -17.51 -22.43 11.45
C GLN A 30 -18.97 -22.14 11.09
N ARG A 31 -19.88 -22.93 11.65
CA ARG A 31 -21.32 -22.70 11.51
C ARG A 31 -21.70 -21.71 12.59
N PHE A 32 -22.20 -20.56 12.16
CA PHE A 32 -22.70 -19.54 13.07
C PHE A 32 -24.21 -19.74 13.24
N PRO A 33 -24.74 -19.71 14.48
CA PRO A 33 -26.19 -19.83 14.73
C PRO A 33 -26.97 -18.69 14.07
N THR A 34 -26.44 -17.46 14.17
CA THR A 34 -27.08 -16.24 13.68
C THR A 34 -26.16 -15.49 12.71
N ALA A 35 -26.75 -14.75 11.78
CA ALA A 35 -26.00 -13.88 10.87
C ALA A 35 -25.20 -12.80 11.64
N GLU A 36 -25.75 -12.32 12.76
CA GLU A 36 -25.10 -11.42 13.72
C GLU A 36 -23.76 -11.95 14.21
N ASP A 37 -23.75 -13.18 14.74
CA ASP A 37 -22.55 -13.82 15.29
C ASP A 37 -21.47 -14.00 14.23
N ARG A 38 -21.89 -14.31 13.00
CA ARG A 38 -20.99 -14.40 11.85
C ARG A 38 -20.31 -13.07 11.55
N ILE A 39 -21.07 -11.98 11.54
CA ILE A 39 -20.52 -10.63 11.26
C ILE A 39 -19.63 -10.19 12.42
N LYS A 40 -20.06 -10.38 13.67
CA LYS A 40 -19.25 -10.11 14.87
C LYS A 40 -17.92 -10.86 14.85
N TYR A 41 -17.94 -12.16 14.55
CA TYR A 41 -16.73 -12.96 14.42
C TYR A 41 -15.78 -12.45 13.33
N LYS A 42 -16.31 -12.02 12.18
CA LYS A 42 -15.50 -11.42 11.10
C LYS A 42 -14.83 -10.12 11.56
N ILE A 43 -15.57 -9.26 12.26
CA ILE A 43 -15.06 -8.00 12.82
C ILE A 43 -13.96 -8.28 13.85
N GLU A 44 -14.21 -9.16 14.81
CA GLU A 44 -13.25 -9.51 15.87
C GLU A 44 -11.94 -10.05 15.26
N LYS A 45 -12.05 -10.98 14.31
CA LYS A 45 -10.89 -11.52 13.59
C LYS A 45 -10.13 -10.44 12.81
N ALA A 46 -10.84 -9.49 12.22
CA ALA A 46 -10.22 -8.38 11.51
C ALA A 46 -9.52 -7.40 12.47
N LYS A 47 -10.10 -7.11 13.64
CA LYS A 47 -9.51 -6.29 14.70
C LYS A 47 -8.22 -6.92 15.25
N MET A 48 -8.22 -8.22 15.52
CA MET A 48 -7.01 -8.97 15.88
C MET A 48 -5.90 -8.83 14.82
N LYS A 49 -6.28 -8.90 13.53
CA LYS A 49 -5.33 -8.69 12.43
C LYS A 49 -4.83 -7.24 12.35
N GLU A 50 -5.70 -6.27 12.61
CA GLU A 50 -5.34 -4.85 12.68
C GLU A 50 -4.26 -4.62 13.73
N GLU A 51 -4.47 -5.13 14.96
CA GLU A 51 -3.53 -5.01 16.07
C GLU A 51 -2.18 -5.62 15.75
N MET A 52 -2.15 -6.84 15.19
CA MET A 52 -0.91 -7.48 14.75
C MET A 52 -0.17 -6.66 13.69
N LEU A 53 -0.88 -6.03 12.75
CA LEU A 53 -0.28 -5.20 11.71
C LEU A 53 0.28 -3.89 12.31
N VAL A 54 -0.44 -3.28 13.23
CA VAL A 54 0.02 -2.09 13.96
C VAL A 54 1.29 -2.40 14.76
N GLU A 55 1.33 -3.53 15.45
CA GLU A 55 2.53 -3.95 16.20
C GLU A 55 3.74 -4.16 15.28
N LYS A 56 3.54 -4.80 14.12
CA LYS A 56 4.61 -4.93 13.11
C LYS A 56 5.06 -3.57 12.59
N LEU A 57 4.15 -2.63 12.39
CA LEU A 57 4.47 -1.31 11.86
C LEU A 57 5.31 -0.49 12.84
N LYS A 58 5.05 -0.61 14.15
CA LYS A 58 5.86 0.03 15.21
C LYS A 58 7.35 -0.36 15.13
N ARG A 59 7.67 -1.57 14.68
CA ARG A 59 9.06 -2.03 14.50
C ARG A 59 9.81 -1.28 13.38
N TYR A 60 9.07 -0.67 12.46
CA TYR A 60 9.60 0.13 11.36
C TYR A 60 9.51 1.64 11.62
N GLU A 61 9.04 2.05 12.79
CA GLU A 61 9.10 3.45 13.20
C GLU A 61 10.53 3.79 13.57
N VAL A 62 11.14 4.66 12.77
CA VAL A 62 12.46 5.22 13.09
C VAL A 62 12.24 6.40 14.02
N PRO A 63 12.93 6.47 15.18
CA PRO A 63 12.92 7.65 16.02
C PRO A 63 13.25 8.87 15.17
N LYS A 64 12.33 9.84 15.12
CA LYS A 64 12.57 11.11 14.44
C LYS A 64 13.51 11.90 15.33
N LEU A 65 14.81 11.61 15.27
CA LEU A 65 15.81 12.50 15.82
C LEU A 65 15.56 13.87 15.20
N GLN A 66 15.63 14.92 16.01
CA GLN A 66 15.53 16.28 15.52
C GLN A 66 16.71 16.47 14.57
N GLY A 67 16.47 16.24 13.27
CA GLY A 67 17.44 16.54 12.23
C GLY A 67 17.83 18.02 12.34
N PRO A 68 18.90 18.44 11.67
CA PRO A 68 19.30 19.84 11.67
C PRO A 68 18.07 20.68 11.34
N MET A 69 17.61 21.47 12.33
CA MET A 69 16.42 22.31 12.18
C MET A 69 16.60 23.07 10.88
N PRO A 70 15.69 22.94 9.89
CA PRO A 70 15.80 23.70 8.67
C PRO A 70 15.77 25.16 9.09
N LYS A 71 16.94 25.80 9.06
CA LYS A 71 17.04 27.23 9.33
C LYS A 71 16.07 27.87 8.34
N PRO A 72 15.07 28.64 8.79
CA PRO A 72 14.24 29.39 7.87
C PRO A 72 15.16 30.42 7.23
N ASP A 73 15.75 30.08 6.09
CA ASP A 73 16.50 31.04 5.31
C ASP A 73 15.52 32.10 4.80
N ASN A 74 15.94 33.35 4.96
CA ASN A 74 15.26 34.55 4.52
C ASN A 74 15.25 34.66 2.99
N LEU A 75 14.70 33.67 2.26
CA LEU A 75 14.44 33.83 0.83
C LEU A 75 13.43 34.97 0.67
N THR A 76 13.81 36.01 -0.06
CA THR A 76 12.87 37.08 -0.40
C THR A 76 11.77 36.53 -1.31
N GLY A 77 10.61 37.20 -1.34
CA GLY A 77 9.50 36.78 -2.19
C GLY A 77 9.89 36.67 -3.67
N GLU A 78 10.79 37.56 -4.12
CA GLU A 78 11.35 37.58 -5.46
C GLU A 78 12.23 36.36 -5.75
N GLU A 79 13.17 36.04 -4.85
CA GLU A 79 14.01 34.84 -4.96
C GLU A 79 13.16 33.57 -5.00
N ARG A 80 12.14 33.48 -4.15
CA ARG A 80 11.21 32.34 -4.12
C ARG A 80 10.45 32.21 -5.44
N PHE A 81 10.01 33.33 -6.02
CA PHE A 81 9.32 33.34 -7.32
C PHE A 81 10.25 32.93 -8.47
N TYR A 82 11.47 33.45 -8.50
CA TYR A 82 12.48 33.10 -9.49
C TYR A 82 12.83 31.61 -9.43
N MET A 83 13.09 31.08 -8.24
CA MET A 83 13.38 29.65 -8.04
C MET A 83 12.21 28.76 -8.45
N LYS A 84 10.97 29.17 -8.17
CA LYS A 84 9.76 28.48 -8.62
C LYS A 84 9.70 28.39 -10.15
N LYS A 85 9.91 29.51 -10.86
CA LYS A 85 9.92 29.55 -12.34
C LYS A 85 11.06 28.71 -12.91
N MET A 86 12.25 28.78 -12.35
CA MET A 86 13.41 27.99 -12.78
C MET A 86 13.20 26.50 -12.56
N ALA A 87 12.71 26.10 -11.38
CA ALA A 87 12.40 24.72 -11.08
C ALA A 87 11.38 24.17 -12.06
N GLN A 88 10.29 24.89 -12.38
CA GLN A 88 9.30 24.42 -13.34
C GLN A 88 9.89 24.12 -14.73
N LYS A 89 10.84 24.94 -15.22
CA LYS A 89 11.50 24.73 -16.52
C LYS A 89 12.49 23.56 -16.51
N ARG A 90 13.20 23.33 -15.40
CA ARG A 90 14.22 22.27 -15.30
C ARG A 90 13.57 20.87 -15.27
N SER A 91 14.25 19.88 -15.85
CA SER A 91 13.81 18.49 -15.93
C SER A 91 14.40 17.60 -14.82
N ASN A 92 15.04 18.17 -13.78
CA ASN A 92 15.63 17.41 -12.69
C ASN A 92 14.54 16.95 -11.72
N TYR A 93 14.34 15.64 -11.59
CA TYR A 93 13.34 15.09 -10.68
C TYR A 93 13.81 13.84 -9.94
N VAL A 94 13.28 13.66 -8.74
CA VAL A 94 13.46 12.48 -7.89
C VAL A 94 12.11 11.81 -7.70
N PRO A 95 11.93 10.57 -8.20
CA PRO A 95 10.68 9.84 -8.02
C PRO A 95 10.60 9.25 -6.61
N VAL A 96 9.47 9.47 -5.95
CA VAL A 96 9.08 8.83 -4.69
C VAL A 96 7.91 7.90 -4.98
N GLY A 97 8.19 6.60 -4.92
CA GLY A 97 7.21 5.55 -5.21
C GLY A 97 6.39 5.13 -3.99
N ARG A 98 5.78 3.94 -4.10
CA ARG A 98 5.06 3.26 -3.01
C ARG A 98 5.85 3.15 -1.70
N ARG A 99 7.19 3.06 -1.79
CA ARG A 99 8.11 2.93 -0.63
C ARG A 99 8.15 4.18 0.25
N GLY A 100 7.65 5.31 -0.24
CA GLY A 100 7.74 6.59 0.45
C GLY A 100 9.18 7.11 0.53
N VAL A 101 9.44 7.95 1.53
CA VAL A 101 10.76 8.57 1.76
C VAL A 101 11.68 7.59 2.47
N PHE A 102 12.82 7.29 1.85
CA PHE A 102 13.88 6.44 2.41
C PHE A 102 15.25 6.99 2.02
N GLY A 103 16.34 6.45 2.56
CA GLY A 103 17.69 6.99 2.39
C GLY A 103 18.10 7.24 0.94
N GLY A 104 17.74 6.35 0.02
CA GLY A 104 18.02 6.49 -1.40
C GLY A 104 17.36 7.70 -2.07
N VAL A 105 16.19 8.15 -1.59
CA VAL A 105 15.55 9.39 -2.08
C VAL A 105 16.40 10.60 -1.72
N ILE A 106 16.86 10.65 -0.46
CA ILE A 106 17.67 11.76 0.06
C ILE A 106 19.05 11.78 -0.61
N LEU A 107 19.69 10.63 -0.75
CA LEU A 107 20.92 10.46 -1.53
C LEU A 107 20.75 11.01 -2.96
N ASN A 108 19.67 10.63 -3.64
CA ASN A 108 19.41 11.10 -5.01
C ASN A 108 19.17 12.61 -5.08
N MET A 109 18.51 13.20 -4.07
CA MET A 109 18.37 14.66 -3.97
C MET A 109 19.73 15.35 -3.84
N HIS A 110 20.61 14.87 -2.97
CA HIS A 110 21.96 15.43 -2.79
C HIS A 110 22.82 15.30 -4.05
N LEU A 111 22.67 14.21 -4.82
CA LEU A 111 23.33 14.01 -6.11
C LEU A 111 22.91 15.07 -7.14
N HIS A 112 21.61 15.34 -7.26
CA HIS A 112 21.15 16.43 -8.12
C HIS A 112 21.62 17.80 -7.62
N TRP A 113 21.67 18.01 -6.31
CA TRP A 113 22.12 19.27 -5.73
C TRP A 113 23.60 19.58 -5.93
N LYS A 114 24.42 18.59 -6.32
CA LYS A 114 25.81 18.83 -6.73
C LYS A 114 25.90 19.76 -7.94
N LYS A 115 24.96 19.64 -8.89
CA LYS A 115 24.97 20.39 -10.16
C LYS A 115 23.83 21.40 -10.29
N HIS A 116 22.75 21.22 -9.54
CA HIS A 116 21.53 21.99 -9.69
C HIS A 116 21.05 22.56 -8.36
N GLU A 117 20.57 23.79 -8.38
CA GLU A 117 20.08 24.43 -7.16
C GLU A 117 18.72 23.89 -6.70
N THR A 118 17.92 23.41 -7.66
CA THR A 118 16.53 23.00 -7.45
C THR A 118 16.27 21.59 -7.98
N VAL A 119 15.40 20.87 -7.27
CA VAL A 119 14.99 19.49 -7.59
C VAL A 119 13.48 19.37 -7.43
N LYS A 120 12.82 18.69 -8.38
CA LYS A 120 11.41 18.29 -8.26
C LYS A 120 11.32 16.91 -7.62
N VAL A 121 10.58 16.76 -6.55
CA VAL A 121 10.27 15.45 -5.97
C VAL A 121 8.86 15.07 -6.41
N ILE A 122 8.73 13.97 -7.15
CA ILE A 122 7.45 13.50 -7.69
C ILE A 122 7.00 12.28 -6.88
N CYS A 123 5.95 12.43 -6.08
CA CYS A 123 5.40 11.42 -5.20
C CYS A 123 4.22 10.72 -5.88
N LYS A 124 4.41 9.50 -6.40
CA LYS A 124 3.34 8.71 -7.03
C LYS A 124 3.47 7.22 -6.66
N PRO A 125 2.41 6.55 -6.17
CA PRO A 125 1.11 7.08 -5.76
C PRO A 125 1.20 7.80 -4.41
N CYS A 126 0.49 8.93 -4.26
CA CYS A 126 0.41 9.65 -2.99
C CYS A 126 -1.04 9.86 -2.57
N LYS A 127 -1.32 9.74 -1.26
CA LYS A 127 -2.64 10.10 -0.70
C LYS A 127 -2.75 11.62 -0.58
N PRO A 128 -3.96 12.19 -0.67
CA PRO A 128 -4.16 13.61 -0.42
C PRO A 128 -3.65 13.97 0.99
N GLY A 129 -2.85 15.03 1.09
CA GLY A 129 -2.21 15.47 2.34
C GLY A 129 -0.89 14.80 2.67
N GLN A 130 -0.62 13.57 2.21
CA GLN A 130 0.62 12.84 2.49
C GLN A 130 1.86 13.54 1.89
N VAL A 131 1.72 14.27 0.77
CA VAL A 131 2.81 15.08 0.21
C VAL A 131 3.33 16.13 1.17
N ARG A 132 2.49 16.67 2.05
CA ARG A 132 2.94 17.64 3.07
C ARG A 132 3.81 16.97 4.14
N GLU A 133 3.48 15.72 4.49
CA GLU A 133 4.28 14.92 5.42
C GLU A 133 5.63 14.56 4.79
N TYR A 134 5.62 14.10 3.53
CA TYR A 134 6.85 13.86 2.77
C TYR A 134 7.69 15.12 2.62
N ALA A 135 7.07 16.27 2.36
CA ALA A 135 7.79 17.54 2.28
C ALA A 135 8.52 17.85 3.60
N ARG A 136 7.86 17.63 4.75
CA ARG A 136 8.43 17.84 6.07
C ARG A 136 9.55 16.84 6.38
N ASP A 137 9.33 15.56 6.10
CA ASP A 137 10.31 14.51 6.36
C ASP A 137 11.55 14.67 5.46
N ILE A 138 11.37 14.99 4.18
CA ILE A 138 12.47 15.27 3.26
C ILE A 138 13.23 16.53 3.70
N ALA A 139 12.54 17.62 4.06
CA ALA A 139 13.19 18.83 4.55
C ALA A 139 14.04 18.55 5.80
N ARG A 140 13.52 17.76 6.74
CA ARG A 140 14.25 17.34 7.94
C ARG A 140 15.48 16.49 7.63
N LEU A 141 15.36 15.55 6.70
CA LEU A 141 16.42 14.58 6.38
C LEU A 141 17.51 15.18 5.50
N SER A 142 17.13 16.02 4.53
CA SER A 142 18.05 16.58 3.53
C SER A 142 18.54 17.99 3.87
N GLY A 143 17.89 18.69 4.82
CA GLY A 143 18.11 20.11 5.09
C GLY A 143 17.61 21.05 3.98
N GLY A 144 17.01 20.51 2.91
CA GLY A 144 16.48 21.30 1.80
C GLY A 144 15.21 22.07 2.14
N ILE A 145 15.01 23.17 1.43
CA ILE A 145 13.91 24.10 1.65
C ILE A 145 12.77 23.81 0.65
N PRO A 146 11.56 23.48 1.11
CA PRO A 146 10.40 23.34 0.22
C PRO A 146 9.94 24.73 -0.27
N ILE A 147 10.01 24.95 -1.58
CA ILE A 147 9.60 26.20 -2.24
C ILE A 147 8.09 26.19 -2.50
N GLN A 148 7.62 25.13 -3.14
CA GLN A 148 6.24 25.02 -3.60
C GLN A 148 5.82 23.56 -3.69
N ILE A 149 4.58 23.28 -3.31
CA ILE A 149 3.88 22.03 -3.59
C ILE A 149 2.93 22.29 -4.78
N ILE A 150 3.03 21.50 -5.84
CA ILE A 150 2.20 21.59 -7.05
C ILE A 150 1.25 20.39 -7.06
N GLY A 151 -0.06 20.68 -7.00
CA GLY A 151 -1.09 19.66 -6.85
C GLY A 151 -0.90 18.85 -5.57
N ASP A 152 -1.14 17.55 -5.66
CA ASP A 152 -1.05 16.62 -4.54
C ASP A 152 0.08 15.59 -4.69
N ASP A 153 0.99 15.78 -5.65
CA ASP A 153 2.04 14.80 -5.96
C ASP A 153 3.46 15.40 -6.02
N THR A 154 3.62 16.68 -6.36
CA THR A 154 4.94 17.23 -6.71
C THR A 154 5.40 18.31 -5.73
N ILE A 155 6.65 18.21 -5.26
CA ILE A 155 7.28 19.18 -4.35
C ILE A 155 8.52 19.74 -5.03
N ILE A 156 8.72 21.05 -5.00
CA ILE A 156 9.96 21.69 -5.44
C ILE A 156 10.81 21.99 -4.23
N PHE A 157 12.02 21.45 -4.21
CA PHE A 157 13.02 21.73 -3.19
C PHE A 157 14.18 22.56 -3.71
N TYR A 158 14.70 23.40 -2.81
CA TYR A 158 15.92 24.17 -3.00
C TYR A 158 16.97 23.75 -1.97
N ARG A 159 18.22 23.64 -2.41
CA ARG A 159 19.33 23.16 -1.57
C ARG A 159 19.83 24.19 -0.53
N GLY A 160 19.64 25.49 -0.79
CA GLY A 160 20.29 26.58 -0.05
C GLY A 160 21.36 27.32 -0.87
N LYS A 161 21.71 28.55 -0.48
CA LYS A 161 22.73 29.36 -1.18
C LYS A 161 24.13 28.74 -1.04
N ASN A 162 24.44 28.24 0.15
CA ASN A 162 25.75 27.70 0.53
C ASN A 162 25.70 26.18 0.72
N TYR A 163 25.20 25.46 -0.28
CA TYR A 163 25.12 24.01 -0.18
C TYR A 163 26.52 23.39 -0.14
N VAL A 164 26.75 22.59 0.90
CA VAL A 164 27.93 21.73 1.05
C VAL A 164 27.43 20.30 0.99
N GLN A 165 28.12 19.46 0.19
CA GLN A 165 27.78 18.05 0.11
C GLN A 165 28.02 17.41 1.50
N PRO A 166 26.99 16.78 2.11
CA PRO A 166 27.18 16.12 3.39
C PRO A 166 28.11 14.92 3.23
N GLU A 167 28.95 14.69 4.24
CA GLU A 167 29.84 13.52 4.30
C GLU A 167 29.03 12.21 4.27
N VAL A 168 27.92 12.18 5.02
CA VAL A 168 26.93 11.10 4.98
C VAL A 168 25.76 11.52 4.09
N MET A 169 25.75 11.03 2.86
CA MET A 169 24.72 11.38 1.86
C MET A 169 23.32 10.79 2.14
N SER A 170 23.25 9.69 2.91
CA SER A 170 22.00 9.06 3.31
C SER A 170 21.93 9.04 4.84
N PRO A 171 21.07 9.88 5.46
CA PRO A 171 20.97 9.94 6.91
C PRO A 171 20.61 8.59 7.55
N ILE A 172 21.20 8.30 8.70
CA ILE A 172 20.98 7.08 9.51
C ILE A 172 19.52 6.99 9.98
N ASP A 173 18.85 8.14 10.12
CA ASP A 173 17.43 8.31 10.46
C ASP A 173 16.44 7.75 9.42
N THR A 174 16.91 7.08 8.38
CA THR A 174 16.08 6.56 7.29
C THR A 174 16.05 5.04 7.28
N LEU A 175 14.92 4.49 6.84
CA LEU A 175 14.82 3.06 6.57
C LEU A 175 15.64 2.69 5.32
N SER A 176 16.17 1.47 5.31
CA SER A 176 16.75 0.90 4.09
C SER A 176 15.67 0.65 3.02
N LYS A 177 16.06 0.58 1.74
CA LYS A 177 15.17 0.35 0.58
C LYS A 177 14.22 -0.85 0.79
N ARG A 178 14.73 -1.95 1.35
CA ARG A 178 13.97 -3.17 1.63
C ARG A 178 12.98 -2.97 2.78
N LYS A 179 13.42 -2.40 3.90
CA LYS A 179 12.56 -2.13 5.07
C LYS A 179 11.45 -1.13 4.75
N ALA A 180 11.74 -0.10 3.96
CA ALA A 180 10.75 0.87 3.51
C ALA A 180 9.64 0.22 2.65
N LEU A 181 10.00 -0.70 1.76
CA LEU A 181 9.02 -1.46 0.98
C LEU A 181 8.15 -2.34 1.87
N GLU A 182 8.75 -3.00 2.88
CA GLU A 182 8.01 -3.86 3.79
C GLU A 182 7.03 -3.07 4.67
N LYS A 183 7.46 -1.92 5.21
CA LYS A 183 6.61 -0.96 5.91
C LYS A 183 5.39 -0.59 5.09
N SER A 184 5.61 -0.21 3.82
CA SER A 184 4.52 0.15 2.90
C SER A 184 3.52 -1.00 2.65
N LYS A 185 4.01 -2.26 2.56
CA LYS A 185 3.11 -3.43 2.46
C LYS A 185 2.24 -3.60 3.70
N TYR A 186 2.79 -3.39 4.89
CA TYR A 186 2.01 -3.44 6.13
C TYR A 186 0.98 -2.30 6.21
N GLU A 187 1.34 -1.08 5.81
CA GLU A 187 0.40 0.06 5.76
C GLU A 187 -0.76 -0.21 4.79
N GLN A 188 -0.47 -0.74 3.60
CA GLN A 188 -1.50 -1.12 2.63
C GLN A 188 -2.40 -2.24 3.21
N SER A 189 -1.82 -3.25 3.85
CA SER A 189 -2.58 -4.30 4.52
C SER A 189 -3.42 -3.75 5.68
N LEU A 190 -2.95 -2.74 6.41
CA LEU A 190 -3.67 -2.14 7.52
C LEU A 190 -4.88 -1.36 7.00
N GLU A 191 -4.70 -0.56 5.95
CA GLU A 191 -5.76 0.21 5.31
C GLU A 191 -6.88 -0.68 4.78
N THR A 192 -6.53 -1.79 4.13
CA THR A 192 -7.50 -2.77 3.64
C THR A 192 -8.28 -3.44 4.79
N VAL A 193 -7.60 -3.80 5.88
CA VAL A 193 -8.25 -4.37 7.07
C VAL A 193 -9.20 -3.36 7.73
N ARG A 194 -8.78 -2.10 7.90
CA ARG A 194 -9.64 -1.03 8.43
C ARG A 194 -10.88 -0.79 7.58
N ARG A 195 -10.72 -0.77 6.26
CA ARG A 195 -11.85 -0.68 5.33
C ARG A 195 -12.81 -1.85 5.50
N PHE A 196 -12.29 -3.07 5.66
CA PHE A 196 -13.10 -4.26 5.89
C PHE A 196 -13.87 -4.19 7.22
N ILE A 197 -13.24 -3.73 8.30
CA ILE A 197 -13.89 -3.52 9.60
C ILE A 197 -15.04 -2.53 9.44
N ALA A 198 -14.79 -1.36 8.83
CA ALA A 198 -15.81 -0.33 8.64
C ALA A 198 -17.02 -0.83 7.83
N ILE A 199 -16.77 -1.61 6.77
CA ILE A 199 -17.84 -2.22 5.97
C ILE A 199 -18.63 -3.23 6.81
N SER A 200 -17.94 -4.09 7.56
CA SER A 200 -18.57 -5.13 8.38
C SER A 200 -19.36 -4.54 9.56
N GLU A 201 -18.89 -3.45 10.16
CA GLU A 201 -19.61 -2.73 11.21
C GLU A 201 -20.90 -2.08 10.68
N LYS A 202 -20.85 -1.52 9.46
CA LYS A 202 -22.06 -1.02 8.79
C LYS A 202 -23.03 -2.14 8.40
N GLU A 203 -22.53 -3.29 7.96
CA GLU A 203 -23.34 -4.49 7.72
C GLU A 203 -24.06 -4.93 9.00
N LEU A 204 -23.36 -4.95 10.13
CA LEU A 204 -23.92 -5.28 11.45
C LEU A 204 -25.00 -4.28 11.87
N GLU A 205 -24.77 -2.99 11.67
CA GLU A 205 -25.74 -1.93 11.96
C GLU A 205 -27.01 -2.09 11.12
N LEU A 206 -26.86 -2.33 9.81
CA LEU A 206 -27.99 -2.57 8.91
C LEU A 206 -28.76 -3.83 9.29
N TYR A 207 -28.07 -4.88 9.74
CA TYR A 207 -28.71 -6.10 10.26
C TYR A 207 -29.58 -5.79 11.47
N TYR A 208 -29.07 -5.07 12.48
CA TYR A 208 -29.87 -4.69 13.65
C TYR A 208 -31.07 -3.84 13.28
N ARG A 209 -30.90 -2.89 12.36
CA ARG A 209 -32.01 -2.08 11.85
C ARG A 209 -33.08 -2.95 11.17
N HIS A 210 -32.68 -3.94 10.38
CA HIS A 210 -33.62 -4.87 9.75
C HIS A 210 -34.36 -5.71 10.78
N VAL A 211 -33.66 -6.29 11.74
CA VAL A 211 -34.26 -7.10 12.83
C VAL A 211 -35.23 -6.25 13.66
N ALA A 212 -34.91 -4.99 13.93
CA ALA A 212 -35.81 -4.08 14.66
C ALA A 212 -37.09 -3.74 13.87
N LEU A 213 -37.00 -3.58 12.55
CA LEU A 213 -38.15 -3.21 11.71
C LEU A 213 -39.05 -4.38 11.35
N TYR A 214 -38.45 -5.54 11.09
CA TYR A 214 -39.17 -6.68 10.53
C TYR A 214 -39.22 -7.90 11.47
N GLY A 215 -38.52 -7.85 12.61
CA GLY A 215 -38.36 -9.00 13.51
C GLY A 215 -37.31 -10.00 13.01
N ASP A 216 -36.92 -10.94 13.88
CA ASP A 216 -35.91 -11.94 13.56
C ASP A 216 -36.33 -12.78 12.33
N PRO A 217 -35.56 -12.75 11.22
CA PRO A 217 -35.85 -13.56 10.04
C PRO A 217 -35.88 -15.06 10.36
N ALA A 218 -35.15 -15.53 11.38
CA ALA A 218 -35.22 -16.93 11.81
C ALA A 218 -36.56 -17.28 12.49
N SER A 219 -37.19 -16.33 13.18
CA SER A 219 -38.49 -16.52 13.84
C SER A 219 -39.66 -16.54 12.86
N ARG A 220 -39.57 -15.79 11.75
CA ARG A 220 -40.66 -15.74 10.74
C ARG A 220 -40.82 -17.04 9.95
N TYR A 221 -39.74 -17.78 9.77
CA TYR A 221 -39.80 -19.12 9.17
C TYR A 221 -40.52 -20.13 10.08
N SER A 222 -40.33 -20.02 11.40
CA SER A 222 -41.05 -20.85 12.38
C SER A 222 -42.55 -20.57 12.43
N ASP A 223 -42.96 -19.30 12.28
CA ASP A 223 -44.38 -18.89 12.40
C ASP A 223 -45.21 -19.32 11.16
N LEU A 224 -44.59 -19.37 9.98
CA LEU A 224 -45.20 -19.92 8.76
C LEU A 224 -45.37 -21.45 8.80
N LEU A 225 -44.46 -22.17 9.48
CA LEU A 225 -44.57 -23.61 9.67
C LEU A 225 -45.60 -24.02 10.75
N SER A 226 -45.85 -23.16 11.74
CA SER A 226 -46.82 -23.39 12.82
C SER A 226 -48.29 -23.32 12.34
N LYS A 227 -48.60 -22.45 11.36
CA LYS A 227 -49.98 -22.25 10.85
C LYS A 227 -50.47 -23.33 9.86
N GLY A 228 -49.68 -24.37 9.61
CA GLY A 228 -49.95 -25.37 8.58
C GLY A 228 -50.63 -26.68 9.02
N HIS A 229 -51.19 -26.81 10.24
CA HIS A 229 -51.88 -28.03 10.67
C HIS A 229 -53.23 -27.74 11.35
N GLY A 230 -54.29 -27.78 10.54
CA GLY A 230 -55.70 -27.75 10.97
C GLY A 230 -56.65 -28.12 9.83
N LYS A 231 -56.97 -29.42 9.72
CA LYS A 231 -58.09 -30.08 8.98
C LYS A 231 -59.43 -29.35 9.25
N ALA A 232 -60.51 -29.35 8.46
CA ALA A 232 -60.99 -30.20 7.36
C ALA A 232 -62.21 -29.54 6.67
N THR A 233 -62.42 -29.88 5.38
CA THR A 233 -63.69 -30.23 4.68
C THR A 233 -64.97 -29.37 4.83
N SER A 234 -65.47 -28.85 3.69
CA SER A 234 -66.86 -29.06 3.25
C SER A 234 -66.99 -28.81 1.73
N GLU A 235 -67.53 -29.81 1.03
CA GLU A 235 -67.89 -29.86 -0.38
C GLU A 235 -69.11 -28.97 -0.69
N LEU A 236 -69.17 -28.36 -1.89
CA LEU A 236 -70.36 -28.39 -2.75
C LEU A 236 -70.04 -27.87 -4.18
N GLU A 237 -70.66 -28.54 -5.16
CA GLU A 237 -70.41 -28.44 -6.59
C GLU A 237 -71.19 -27.35 -7.35
N THR A 238 -70.78 -27.18 -8.61
CA THR A 238 -71.55 -26.86 -9.84
C THR A 238 -72.03 -25.42 -10.14
N GLY A 239 -71.72 -24.97 -11.37
CA GLY A 239 -72.46 -23.92 -12.07
C GLY A 239 -71.66 -23.15 -13.13
N THR A 240 -71.84 -23.49 -14.41
CA THR A 240 -71.22 -22.88 -15.60
C THR A 240 -71.97 -21.62 -16.10
N SER A 241 -71.22 -20.77 -16.82
CA SER A 241 -71.57 -19.77 -17.87
C SER A 241 -71.91 -18.30 -17.52
N ASP A 242 -71.00 -17.43 -17.96
CA ASP A 242 -71.16 -16.42 -19.03
C ASP A 242 -71.01 -14.90 -18.72
N SER A 243 -69.96 -14.34 -19.34
CA SER A 243 -69.75 -12.99 -19.93
C SER A 243 -70.14 -11.69 -19.21
N LYS A 244 -69.12 -10.84 -18.89
CA LYS A 244 -68.76 -9.60 -19.64
C LYS A 244 -67.63 -8.81 -18.99
N GLU A 245 -66.88 -8.14 -19.86
CA GLU A 245 -65.67 -7.33 -19.65
C GLU A 245 -65.82 -6.12 -18.71
N THR A 246 -64.72 -5.77 -18.05
CA THR A 246 -64.05 -4.44 -17.96
C THR A 246 -63.12 -4.51 -16.74
N GLY A 247 -61.79 -4.55 -16.90
CA GLY A 247 -60.94 -3.40 -17.16
C GLY A 247 -60.19 -3.02 -15.86
N TYR A 248 -58.88 -2.77 -15.97
CA TYR A 248 -57.93 -2.29 -14.93
C TYR A 248 -57.04 -3.34 -14.22
N SER A 249 -55.96 -3.68 -14.92
CA SER A 249 -54.54 -3.59 -14.52
C SER A 249 -54.14 -3.86 -13.06
N ASN A 250 -53.36 -4.92 -12.86
CA ASN A 250 -52.01 -4.87 -12.27
C ASN A 250 -51.28 -6.19 -12.55
N ASP A 251 -50.16 -6.11 -13.27
CA ASP A 251 -49.31 -7.24 -13.64
C ASP A 251 -48.60 -7.82 -12.42
N ASP A 252 -48.92 -9.07 -12.10
CA ASP A 252 -48.32 -9.88 -11.05
C ASP A 252 -47.12 -10.65 -11.64
N ILE A 253 -45.92 -10.07 -11.57
CA ILE A 253 -44.68 -10.78 -11.90
C ILE A 253 -44.18 -11.47 -10.64
N SER A 254 -44.52 -12.76 -10.57
CA SER A 254 -43.93 -13.73 -9.64
C SER A 254 -42.45 -13.93 -9.99
N ALA A 255 -41.57 -13.19 -9.34
CA ALA A 255 -40.12 -13.38 -9.44
C ALA A 255 -39.62 -14.22 -8.26
N GLU A 256 -39.49 -15.52 -8.51
CA GLU A 256 -38.68 -16.45 -7.73
C GLU A 256 -37.23 -15.92 -7.60
N PRO A 257 -36.67 -15.72 -6.40
CA PRO A 257 -35.24 -15.48 -6.25
C PRO A 257 -34.51 -16.82 -6.35
N SER A 258 -33.98 -17.11 -7.54
CA SER A 258 -32.95 -18.14 -7.69
C SER A 258 -31.68 -17.63 -7.01
N ASP A 259 -31.32 -18.25 -5.89
CA ASP A 259 -30.03 -18.07 -5.21
C ASP A 259 -28.90 -18.62 -6.09
N ALA A 260 -28.44 -17.78 -7.02
CA ALA A 260 -27.14 -17.93 -7.66
C ALA A 260 -26.15 -17.04 -6.89
N ASP A 261 -25.55 -17.60 -5.84
CA ASP A 261 -24.40 -16.99 -5.15
C ASP A 261 -23.24 -16.83 -6.15
N SER A 262 -23.13 -15.60 -6.69
CA SER A 262 -21.99 -15.13 -7.48
C SER A 262 -20.84 -14.78 -6.53
N ASP A 263 -19.70 -15.41 -6.79
CA ASP A 263 -18.33 -14.98 -6.45
C ASP A 263 -17.90 -14.89 -4.97
N ASP A 264 -17.50 -16.04 -4.42
CA ASP A 264 -16.45 -16.13 -3.40
C ASP A 264 -15.07 -15.95 -4.08
N CYS A 265 -14.73 -14.72 -4.43
CA CYS A 265 -13.50 -14.36 -5.14
C CYS A 265 -12.79 -13.11 -4.58
N ILE A 266 -12.94 -12.77 -3.29
CA ILE A 266 -12.09 -11.72 -2.67
C ILE A 266 -11.52 -12.23 -1.36
N LEU A 267 -10.70 -13.29 -1.43
CA LEU A 267 -9.70 -13.62 -0.41
C LEU A 267 -8.75 -14.74 -0.90
N SER A 268 -8.27 -14.63 -2.15
CA SER A 268 -7.03 -15.27 -2.62
C SER A 268 -6.77 -14.90 -4.09
N GLY A 269 -5.83 -13.99 -4.36
CA GLY A 269 -5.21 -13.87 -5.68
C GLY A 269 -5.26 -12.49 -6.35
N SER A 270 -4.26 -11.66 -6.09
CA SER A 270 -3.60 -10.87 -7.14
C SER A 270 -2.16 -10.62 -6.72
N GLU A 271 -1.36 -11.69 -6.83
CA GLU A 271 0.04 -11.59 -7.18
C GLU A 271 0.10 -11.65 -8.72
N HIS A 272 0.00 -10.50 -9.40
CA HIS A 272 0.53 -10.35 -10.75
C HIS A 272 0.68 -8.86 -11.09
N TYR A 273 1.82 -8.28 -10.71
CA TYR A 273 2.38 -7.16 -11.47
C TYR A 273 3.63 -7.70 -12.15
N SER A 274 3.56 -7.84 -13.48
CA SER A 274 4.74 -8.00 -14.31
C SER A 274 5.56 -6.72 -14.22
N ASN A 275 6.63 -6.75 -13.44
CA ASN A 275 7.75 -5.83 -13.66
C ASN A 275 8.90 -6.67 -14.20
N LYS A 276 9.17 -6.51 -15.50
CA LYS A 276 10.53 -6.67 -16.03
C LYS A 276 11.31 -5.47 -15.53
N ASP A 277 11.96 -5.62 -14.38
CA ASP A 277 13.10 -4.76 -14.03
C ASP A 277 14.28 -5.71 -13.95
N GLU A 278 15.27 -5.46 -14.81
CA GLU A 278 16.49 -6.24 -14.97
C GLU A 278 17.21 -6.31 -13.62
N GLU A 279 17.34 -7.53 -13.09
CA GLU A 279 18.24 -7.84 -11.98
C GLU A 279 19.65 -7.81 -12.55
N GLN A 280 20.31 -6.65 -12.43
CA GLN A 280 21.76 -6.57 -12.49
C GLN A 280 22.26 -6.76 -11.05
N GLU A 281 22.77 -7.96 -10.79
CA GLU A 281 23.49 -8.30 -9.56
C GLU A 281 24.85 -7.60 -9.61
N ASP A 282 24.99 -6.46 -8.93
CA ASP A 282 26.30 -5.93 -8.60
C ASP A 282 26.71 -6.53 -7.25
N GLU A 283 27.62 -7.51 -7.30
CA GLU A 283 28.35 -8.00 -6.13
C GLU A 283 29.30 -6.90 -5.65
N ASP A 284 28.95 -6.22 -4.55
CA ASP A 284 29.86 -5.32 -3.85
C ASP A 284 30.91 -6.14 -3.07
N ASN A 285 32.09 -6.31 -3.69
CA ASN A 285 33.32 -6.76 -3.05
C ASN A 285 34.00 -5.59 -2.31
N PRO A 286 34.29 -5.66 -0.99
CA PRO A 286 35.06 -4.64 -0.32
C PRO A 286 36.52 -5.09 -0.16
N ASP A 287 37.39 -4.71 -1.11
CA ASP A 287 38.83 -4.72 -0.89
C ASP A 287 39.39 -3.34 -1.25
N TYR A 288 39.75 -2.58 -0.21
CA TYR A 288 40.68 -1.47 -0.33
C TYR A 288 41.94 -1.84 0.45
N GLU A 289 42.98 -2.28 -0.27
CA GLU A 289 44.35 -2.24 0.25
C GLU A 289 44.97 -0.89 -0.11
N LEU A 290 45.65 -0.33 0.89
CA LEU A 290 46.17 1.02 0.97
C LEU A 290 47.69 0.94 1.04
N LEU A 291 48.38 1.23 -0.07
CA LEU A 291 49.81 1.61 -0.15
C LEU A 291 49.96 2.39 -1.47
N GLY A 292 50.37 3.66 -1.53
CA GLY A 292 51.56 4.27 -0.94
C GLY A 292 52.37 4.83 -2.12
N GLY A 293 51.98 6.02 -2.61
CA GLY A 293 52.66 6.69 -3.72
C GLY A 293 53.65 7.73 -3.21
N GLU A 294 54.93 7.43 -3.34
CA GLU A 294 56.02 8.41 -3.26
C GLU A 294 56.03 9.23 -4.55
N ALA A 295 56.01 10.56 -4.41
CA ALA A 295 56.29 11.49 -5.49
C ALA A 295 57.49 12.33 -5.07
N ASP A 296 58.64 11.99 -5.65
CA ASP A 296 59.81 12.87 -5.71
C ASP A 296 59.44 14.12 -6.49
N SER A 297 59.77 15.28 -5.94
CA SER A 297 59.73 16.56 -6.66
C SER A 297 61.06 17.25 -6.46
N GLU A 298 61.83 17.22 -7.55
CA GLU A 298 63.04 17.99 -7.78
C GLU A 298 62.76 19.49 -7.58
N SER A 299 63.64 20.16 -6.84
CA SER A 299 63.76 21.62 -6.87
C SER A 299 65.24 21.97 -7.05
N GLU A 300 65.56 22.41 -8.26
CA GLU A 300 66.74 23.21 -8.55
C GLU A 300 66.50 24.62 -8.00
N GLU A 301 67.42 25.14 -7.17
CA GLU A 301 67.53 26.59 -6.98
C GLU A 301 69.00 27.01 -6.98
N LEU A 302 69.22 28.06 -7.78
CA LEU A 302 70.50 28.55 -8.29
C LEU A 302 71.27 29.40 -7.27
N SER A 303 72.57 29.39 -7.50
CA SER A 303 73.65 30.20 -6.93
C SER A 303 73.32 31.66 -6.61
N GLU A 304 73.74 32.10 -5.42
CA GLU A 304 73.99 33.51 -5.12
C GLU A 304 75.44 33.67 -4.65
N VAL A 305 76.24 34.29 -5.52
CA VAL A 305 77.57 34.82 -5.21
C VAL A 305 77.39 36.33 -5.13
N ASP A 306 77.66 36.94 -3.98
CA ASP A 306 78.33 38.23 -4.03
C ASP A 306 79.18 38.51 -2.79
N SER A 307 80.36 39.05 -3.08
CA SER A 307 81.34 39.55 -2.12
C SER A 307 81.06 41.02 -1.82
N LYS A 308 81.32 41.47 -0.58
CA LYS A 308 82.08 42.69 -0.24
C LYS A 308 81.86 43.07 1.22
N ASP A 309 82.88 42.82 2.04
CA ASP A 309 83.09 43.57 3.26
C ASP A 309 83.83 44.88 2.92
N TYR A 310 83.30 45.99 3.41
CA TYR A 310 83.95 47.29 3.52
C TYR A 310 83.73 47.79 4.95
N ASN A 311 84.85 48.06 5.63
CA ASN A 311 85.04 48.69 6.96
C ASN A 311 84.57 47.94 8.22
#